data_AF-A0A0B1T848-F1
#
_entry.id   AF-A0A0B1T848-F1
#
_cell.length_a   1.000
_cell.length_b   1.000
_cell.length_c   1.000
_cell.angle_alpha   90.00
_cell.angle_beta   90.00
_cell.angle_gamma   90.00
#
_symmetry.space_group_name_H-M   'P 1'
#
loop_
_entity.id
_entity.type
_entity.pdbx_description
1 polymer ?
#
loop_
_entity_poly.entity_id
_entity_poly.type
_entity_poly.pdbx_seq_one_letter_code
_entity_poly.pdbx_strand_id
1 'polypeptide(L)'
;MEPSTSRETSFLGEPVLFHPFHGENIELLEHRRRALRRVSFEKGIVFSERALLEGECFFISIESVEGGWSGHLRIGLTSLDPETRPSIRNLDLNSWLFSVSPFIVPFQSPLTTRSLPTEKGSLIGVYYERINGAPR
;
A
#
# COMPACT_ATOMS: atom_id res chain seq x y z
N MET A 1 42.24 -7.29 -14.98
CA MET A 1 41.17 -7.02 -15.97
C MET A 1 39.94 -7.68 -15.36
N GLU A 2 39.21 -6.95 -14.53
CA GLU A 2 38.04 -7.48 -13.81
C GLU A 2 36.82 -7.45 -14.75
N PRO A 3 35.98 -8.49 -14.78
CA PRO A 3 34.81 -8.51 -15.63
C PRO A 3 33.75 -7.56 -15.05
N SER A 4 33.34 -6.59 -15.85
CA SER A 4 32.23 -5.68 -15.56
C SER A 4 30.90 -6.41 -15.63
N THR A 5 30.46 -7.01 -14.52
CA THR A 5 29.07 -7.45 -14.32
C THR A 5 28.19 -6.25 -14.03
N SER A 6 27.78 -5.55 -15.08
CA SER A 6 26.73 -4.53 -15.02
C SER A 6 25.85 -4.69 -16.24
N ARG A 7 24.72 -5.42 -16.11
CA ARG A 7 23.46 -5.31 -16.89
C ARG A 7 22.64 -6.61 -16.91
N GLU A 8 22.32 -7.18 -15.75
CA GLU A 8 21.29 -8.24 -15.66
C GLU A 8 20.28 -8.03 -14.50
N THR A 9 20.17 -6.81 -13.95
CA THR A 9 19.19 -6.48 -12.89
C THR A 9 17.99 -5.64 -13.36
N SER A 10 17.83 -5.38 -14.66
CA SER A 10 16.86 -4.38 -15.15
C SER A 10 15.46 -4.92 -15.47
N PHE A 11 14.99 -5.98 -14.83
CA PHE A 11 13.57 -6.41 -14.89
C PHE A 11 12.79 -6.12 -13.59
N LEU A 12 13.47 -5.69 -12.54
CA LEU A 12 12.87 -5.19 -11.32
C LEU A 12 13.37 -3.75 -11.18
N GLY A 13 12.55 -2.77 -11.56
CA GLY A 13 12.88 -1.36 -11.33
C GLY A 13 13.22 -1.11 -9.85
N GLU A 14 13.88 0.01 -9.55
CA GLU A 14 14.13 0.42 -8.17
C GLU A 14 12.83 0.33 -7.36
N PRO A 15 12.86 -0.24 -6.14
CA PRO A 15 11.67 -0.43 -5.34
C PRO A 15 11.03 0.93 -5.06
N VAL A 16 9.74 1.03 -5.35
CA VAL A 16 8.96 2.22 -5.04
C VAL A 16 9.01 2.46 -3.52
N LEU A 17 9.39 3.67 -3.12
CA LEU A 17 9.45 4.05 -1.70
C LEU A 17 8.10 4.61 -1.23
N PHE A 18 7.97 4.83 0.07
CA PHE A 18 6.88 5.65 0.61
C PHE A 18 7.11 7.13 0.33
N HIS A 19 6.03 7.84 0.03
CA HIS A 19 6.02 9.27 -0.16
C HIS A 19 6.38 10.01 1.14
N PRO A 20 7.12 11.14 1.09
CA PRO A 20 7.43 11.93 2.28
C PRO A 20 6.21 12.48 3.02
N PHE A 21 5.13 12.80 2.30
CA PHE A 21 3.83 13.13 2.90
C PHE A 21 3.15 11.86 3.42
N HIS A 22 2.88 11.86 4.72
CA HIS A 22 2.18 10.81 5.44
C HIS A 22 1.33 11.43 6.56
N GLY A 23 0.45 10.64 7.15
CA GLY A 23 -0.37 11.09 8.27
C GLY A 23 0.45 11.23 9.56
N GLU A 24 -0.09 12.02 10.50
CA GLU A 24 0.60 12.46 11.73
C GLU A 24 1.07 11.32 12.64
N ASN A 25 0.41 10.16 12.58
CA ASN A 25 0.74 9.00 13.42
C ASN A 25 1.72 8.02 12.77
N ILE A 26 2.29 8.37 11.61
CA ILE A 26 3.28 7.57 10.89
C ILE A 26 4.67 8.16 11.07
N GLU A 27 5.65 7.28 11.25
CA GLU A 27 7.07 7.59 11.12
C GLU A 27 7.66 6.79 9.96
N LEU A 28 8.37 7.47 9.07
CA LEU A 28 9.10 6.83 7.97
C LEU A 28 10.53 6.51 8.42
N LEU A 29 10.90 5.25 8.26
CA LEU A 29 12.19 4.69 8.63
C LEU A 29 12.92 4.21 7.37
N GLU A 30 14.22 3.93 7.52
CA GLU A 30 15.03 3.25 6.50
C GLU A 30 14.93 3.92 5.12
N HIS A 31 15.10 5.24 5.08
CA HIS A 31 15.00 6.04 3.84
C HIS A 31 13.62 5.90 3.16
N ARG A 32 12.54 5.89 3.94
CA ARG A 32 11.15 5.74 3.48
C ARG A 32 10.82 4.37 2.88
N ARG A 33 11.59 3.33 3.21
CA ARG A 33 11.24 1.94 2.87
C ARG A 33 10.31 1.29 3.88
N ARG A 34 10.21 1.88 5.07
CA ARG A 34 9.43 1.35 6.18
C ARG A 34 8.56 2.44 6.79
N ALA A 35 7.30 2.12 7.06
CA ALA A 35 6.34 3.00 7.71
C ALA A 35 5.87 2.38 9.03
N LEU A 36 6.03 3.12 10.12
CA LEU A 36 5.69 2.68 11.47
C LEU A 36 4.60 3.57 12.06
N ARG A 37 3.47 2.98 12.45
CA ARG A 37 2.43 3.66 13.23
C ARG A 37 2.88 3.79 14.69
N ARG A 38 2.85 5.00 15.25
CA ARG A 38 3.38 5.29 16.60
C ARG A 38 2.33 5.32 17.72
N VAL A 39 1.24 6.05 17.54
CA VAL A 39 0.34 6.41 18.67
C VAL A 39 -1.09 5.94 18.45
N SER A 40 -1.75 6.40 17.39
CA SER A 40 -3.17 6.13 17.12
C SER A 40 -3.38 5.49 15.74
N PHE A 41 -4.52 4.83 15.55
CA PHE A 41 -5.00 4.36 14.23
C PHE A 41 -5.44 5.53 13.33
N GLU A 42 -5.83 6.65 13.93
CA GLU A 42 -6.23 7.84 13.19
C GLU A 42 -5.04 8.42 12.41
N LYS A 43 -5.29 9.04 11.25
CA LYS A 43 -4.24 9.67 10.44
C LYS A 43 -3.02 8.74 10.22
N GLY A 44 -3.25 7.43 10.08
CA GLY A 44 -2.23 6.41 9.86
C GLY A 44 -2.04 6.08 8.38
N ILE A 45 -1.92 7.10 7.51
CA ILE A 45 -1.85 6.92 6.05
C ILE A 45 -0.45 7.13 5.49
N VAL A 46 -0.11 6.33 4.48
CA VAL A 46 1.06 6.50 3.61
C VAL A 46 0.66 6.35 2.15
N PHE A 47 1.46 6.93 1.25
CA PHE A 47 1.32 6.82 -0.20
C PHE A 47 2.62 6.26 -0.82
N SER A 48 2.55 5.76 -2.04
CA SER A 48 3.75 5.54 -2.86
C SER A 48 4.37 6.88 -3.25
N GLU A 49 5.71 6.94 -3.35
CA GLU A 49 6.42 8.18 -3.68
C GLU A 49 6.11 8.74 -5.07
N ARG A 50 5.57 7.89 -5.95
CA ARG A 50 5.11 8.24 -7.28
C ARG A 50 3.89 7.41 -7.66
N ALA A 51 3.22 7.83 -8.71
CA ALA A 51 2.20 7.00 -9.35
C ALA A 51 2.82 5.68 -9.84
N LEU A 52 2.07 4.59 -9.65
CA LEU A 52 2.44 3.28 -10.19
C LEU A 52 2.21 3.26 -11.70
N LEU A 53 3.10 2.58 -12.41
CA LEU A 53 2.89 2.25 -13.81
C LEU A 53 1.83 1.14 -13.92
N GLU A 54 1.18 1.07 -15.08
CA GLU A 54 0.25 -0.02 -15.37
C GLU A 54 0.97 -1.36 -15.33
N GLY A 55 0.43 -2.34 -14.61
CA GLY A 55 1.06 -3.63 -14.35
C GLY A 55 2.20 -3.60 -13.33
N GLU A 56 2.58 -2.44 -12.79
CA GLU A 56 3.60 -2.35 -11.74
C GLU A 56 3.02 -2.75 -10.39
N CYS A 57 3.65 -3.73 -9.74
CA CYS A 57 3.29 -4.18 -8.40
C CYS A 57 4.00 -3.35 -7.33
N PHE A 58 3.21 -2.75 -6.44
CA PHE A 58 3.69 -2.20 -5.18
C PHE A 58 3.54 -3.24 -4.07
N PHE A 59 4.66 -3.76 -3.57
CA PHE A 59 4.67 -4.76 -2.51
C PHE A 59 4.92 -4.11 -1.15
N ILE A 60 4.10 -4.47 -0.17
CA ILE A 60 4.33 -4.15 1.24
C ILE A 60 4.47 -5.44 2.04
N SER A 61 5.39 -5.44 3.00
CA SER A 61 5.52 -6.53 3.97
C SER A 61 5.08 -6.05 5.35
N ILE A 62 4.34 -6.89 6.08
CA ILE A 62 3.92 -6.62 7.44
C ILE A 62 5.01 -7.10 8.39
N GLU A 63 5.82 -6.18 8.90
CA GLU A 63 6.94 -6.54 9.78
C GLU A 63 6.54 -6.82 11.24
N SER A 64 5.50 -6.14 11.70
CA SER A 64 4.99 -6.24 13.06
C SER A 64 3.53 -5.80 13.14
N VAL A 65 2.79 -6.43 14.04
CA VAL A 65 1.40 -6.08 14.35
C VAL A 65 1.30 -5.81 15.84
N GLU A 66 0.63 -4.73 16.19
CA GLU A 66 0.34 -4.37 17.58
C GLU A 66 -1.01 -4.96 17.99
N GLY A 67 -1.04 -5.75 19.06
CA GLY A 67 -2.28 -6.30 19.60
C GLY A 67 -3.13 -5.25 20.32
N GLY A 68 -4.38 -5.60 20.65
CA GLY A 68 -5.27 -4.75 21.45
C GLY A 68 -6.05 -3.68 20.68
N TRP A 69 -5.85 -3.57 19.36
CA TRP A 69 -6.61 -2.69 18.49
C TRP A 69 -7.70 -3.45 17.74
N SER A 70 -8.89 -2.86 17.63
CA SER A 70 -9.93 -3.31 16.72
C SER A 70 -9.86 -2.50 15.42
N GLY A 71 -9.94 -3.17 14.27
CA GLY A 71 -9.88 -2.53 12.97
C GLY A 71 -9.13 -3.36 11.93
N HIS A 72 -8.88 -2.74 10.78
CA HIS A 72 -8.25 -3.37 9.62
C HIS A 72 -7.24 -2.42 8.99
N LEU A 73 -6.15 -3.00 8.46
CA LEU A 73 -5.31 -2.29 7.51
C LEU A 73 -6.10 -2.15 6.21
N ARG A 74 -6.10 -0.97 5.58
CA ARG A 74 -6.64 -0.81 4.22
C ARG A 74 -5.49 -0.56 3.28
N ILE A 75 -5.52 -1.23 2.13
CA ILE A 75 -4.56 -1.05 1.06
C ILE A 75 -5.31 -0.92 -0.27
N GLY A 76 -4.76 -0.15 -1.19
CA GLY A 76 -5.38 0.00 -2.49
C GLY A 76 -4.75 1.10 -3.33
N LEU A 77 -5.53 1.59 -4.27
CA LEU A 77 -5.10 2.56 -5.27
C LEU A 77 -5.89 3.85 -5.10
N THR A 78 -5.26 4.97 -5.42
CA THR A 78 -5.91 6.29 -5.41
C THR A 78 -5.51 7.07 -6.66
N SER A 79 -6.40 7.93 -7.13
CA SER A 79 -6.10 8.92 -8.17
C SER A 79 -5.56 10.24 -7.62
N LEU A 80 -5.43 10.35 -6.29
CA LEU A 80 -4.96 11.56 -5.63
C LEU A 80 -3.44 11.67 -5.68
N ASP A 81 -2.96 12.87 -5.97
CA ASP A 81 -1.55 13.21 -5.88
C ASP A 81 -1.18 13.54 -4.42
N PRO A 82 -0.26 12.79 -3.78
CA PRO A 82 0.15 13.05 -2.40
C PRO A 82 0.82 14.42 -2.19
N GLU A 83 1.36 15.05 -3.23
CA GLU A 83 1.90 16.43 -3.14
C GLU A 83 0.81 17.46 -2.83
N THR A 84 -0.44 17.17 -3.19
CA THR A 84 -1.60 18.03 -2.87
C THR A 84 -2.05 17.93 -1.41
N ARG A 85 -1.44 17.02 -0.62
CA ARG A 85 -1.75 16.76 0.79
C ARG A 85 -3.26 16.51 1.04
N PRO A 86 -3.83 15.47 0.41
CA PRO A 86 -5.27 15.23 0.45
C PRO A 86 -5.77 14.93 1.87
N SER A 87 -7.00 15.37 2.16
CA SER A 87 -7.68 15.03 3.41
C SER A 87 -8.26 13.61 3.38
N ILE A 88 -8.59 13.06 4.55
CA ILE A 88 -9.19 11.71 4.64
C ILE A 88 -10.48 11.59 3.82
N ARG A 89 -11.33 12.63 3.80
CA ARG A 89 -12.57 12.62 3.01
C ARG A 89 -12.31 12.53 1.51
N ASN A 90 -11.21 13.12 1.03
CA ASN A 90 -10.86 13.05 -0.39
C ASN A 90 -10.48 11.62 -0.77
N LEU A 91 -9.83 10.87 0.14
CA LEU A 91 -9.38 9.50 -0.12
C LEU A 91 -10.55 8.57 -0.38
N ASP A 92 -11.57 8.56 0.48
CA ASP A 92 -12.68 7.61 0.36
C ASP A 92 -13.44 7.76 -0.98
N LEU A 93 -13.47 8.96 -1.57
CA LEU A 93 -14.15 9.25 -2.83
C LEU A 93 -13.32 8.93 -4.08
N ASN A 94 -11.98 8.86 -3.94
CA ASN A 94 -11.04 8.78 -5.07
C ASN A 94 -10.13 7.55 -4.99
N SER A 95 -10.49 6.56 -4.17
CA SER A 95 -9.65 5.41 -3.91
C SER A 95 -10.42 4.09 -3.94
N TRP A 96 -9.78 3.07 -4.49
CA TRP A 96 -10.23 1.68 -4.42
C TRP A 96 -9.45 1.01 -3.30
N LEU A 97 -10.06 0.89 -2.11
CA LEU A 97 -9.43 0.35 -0.92
C LEU A 97 -10.01 -1.01 -0.55
N PHE A 98 -9.14 -1.92 -0.14
CA PHE A 98 -9.47 -3.26 0.34
C PHE A 98 -9.04 -3.39 1.79
N SER A 99 -9.95 -3.88 2.64
CA SER A 99 -9.64 -4.21 4.03
C SER A 99 -8.86 -5.52 4.09
N VAL A 100 -7.68 -5.46 4.68
CA VAL A 100 -6.81 -6.58 5.01
C VAL A 100 -6.98 -6.86 6.51
N SER A 101 -7.39 -8.09 6.84
CA SER A 101 -7.82 -8.46 8.19
C SER A 101 -7.17 -9.77 8.61
N PRO A 102 -6.63 -9.86 9.85
CA PRO A 102 -6.16 -11.13 10.39
C PRO A 102 -7.31 -12.10 10.71
N PHE A 103 -8.55 -11.60 10.82
CA PHE A 103 -9.74 -12.44 11.04
C PHE A 103 -10.49 -12.66 9.74
N ILE A 104 -10.91 -13.90 9.48
CA ILE A 104 -11.93 -14.22 8.46
C ILE A 104 -13.19 -13.44 8.85
N VAL A 105 -13.53 -12.41 8.07
CA VAL A 105 -14.80 -11.69 8.25
C VAL A 105 -15.94 -12.65 7.87
N PRO A 106 -16.89 -12.94 8.79
CA PRO A 106 -18.06 -13.72 8.43
C PRO A 106 -18.84 -12.99 7.35
N PHE A 107 -19.11 -13.72 6.27
CA PHE A 107 -19.83 -13.35 5.06
C PHE A 107 -20.99 -12.36 5.27
N GLN A 108 -20.81 -11.09 4.86
CA GLN A 108 -21.90 -10.11 4.73
C GLN A 108 -22.11 -9.60 3.29
N SER A 109 -21.34 -10.06 2.31
CA SER A 109 -21.62 -9.75 0.89
C SER A 109 -20.94 -10.77 -0.05
N PRO A 110 -21.67 -11.37 -1.02
CA PRO A 110 -21.10 -12.30 -1.99
C PRO A 110 -20.14 -11.66 -3.00
N LEU A 111 -19.95 -10.33 -2.99
CA LEU A 111 -19.07 -9.62 -3.93
C LEU A 111 -17.72 -9.19 -3.33
N THR A 112 -17.47 -9.39 -2.03
CA THR A 112 -16.24 -8.94 -1.36
C THR A 112 -15.38 -10.13 -0.96
N THR A 113 -14.59 -10.58 -1.93
CA THR A 113 -13.72 -11.76 -1.88
C THR A 113 -12.47 -11.54 -1.00
N ARG A 114 -12.15 -12.56 -0.17
CA ARG A 114 -10.86 -12.88 0.49
C ARG A 114 -10.30 -11.84 1.46
N SER A 115 -10.52 -12.04 2.76
CA SER A 115 -9.67 -11.42 3.79
C SER A 115 -8.23 -11.92 3.59
N LEU A 116 -7.35 -11.04 3.12
CA LEU A 116 -5.91 -11.26 3.18
C LEU A 116 -5.48 -11.16 4.65
N PRO A 117 -4.73 -12.14 5.18
CA PRO A 117 -4.27 -12.07 6.57
C PRO A 117 -3.30 -10.88 6.74
N THR A 118 -3.48 -10.15 7.85
CA THR A 118 -2.57 -9.06 8.27
C THR A 118 -1.70 -9.56 9.42
N GLU A 119 -0.86 -10.56 9.17
CA GLU A 119 0.04 -11.11 10.18
C GLU A 119 1.49 -10.74 9.88
N LYS A 120 2.35 -10.84 10.90
CA LYS A 120 3.78 -10.63 10.71
C LYS A 120 4.29 -11.61 9.65
N GLY A 121 4.96 -11.09 8.62
CA GLY A 121 5.49 -11.86 7.49
C GLY A 121 4.56 -11.90 6.27
N SER A 122 3.33 -11.38 6.36
CA SER A 122 2.47 -11.24 5.18
C SER A 122 3.11 -10.28 4.16
N LEU A 123 3.11 -10.69 2.89
CA LEU A 123 3.51 -9.87 1.75
C LEU A 123 2.26 -9.58 0.91
N ILE A 124 1.94 -8.31 0.72
CA ILE A 124 0.74 -7.85 0.03
C ILE A 124 1.18 -7.02 -1.17
N GLY A 125 0.77 -7.42 -2.37
CA GLY A 125 1.01 -6.69 -3.60
C GLY A 125 -0.26 -5.99 -4.08
N VAL A 126 -0.14 -4.75 -4.53
CA VAL A 126 -1.21 -4.01 -5.22
C VAL A 126 -0.71 -3.51 -6.56
N TYR A 127 -1.52 -3.70 -7.60
CA TYR A 127 -1.26 -3.26 -8.95
C TYR A 127 -2.59 -2.90 -9.63
N TYR A 128 -2.51 -2.24 -10.79
CA TYR A 128 -3.67 -2.02 -11.65
C TYR A 128 -3.33 -2.37 -13.09
N GLU A 129 -4.36 -2.77 -13.82
CA GLU A 129 -4.35 -2.92 -15.27
C GLU A 129 -5.58 -2.18 -15.81
N ARG A 130 -5.44 -1.49 -16.94
CA ARG A 130 -6.58 -0.89 -17.60
C ARG A 130 -7.26 -1.95 -18.46
N ILE A 131 -8.55 -2.16 -18.21
CA ILE A 131 -9.35 -2.99 -19.09
C ILE A 131 -9.62 -2.18 -20.36
N ASN A 132 -8.89 -2.50 -21.43
CA ASN A 132 -9.14 -1.92 -22.75
C ASN A 132 -10.56 -2.28 -23.20
N GLY A 133 -11.41 -1.27 -23.41
CA GLY A 133 -12.78 -1.43 -23.95
C GLY A 133 -13.93 -1.22 -22.96
N ALA A 134 -13.68 -0.84 -21.71
CA ALA A 134 -14.75 -0.41 -20.81
C ALA A 134 -15.27 0.98 -21.24
N PRO A 135 -16.60 1.19 -21.38
CA PRO A 135 -17.17 2.50 -21.70
C PRO A 135 -16.88 3.49 -20.55
N ARG A 136 -16.54 4.72 -20.93
CA ARG A 136 -16.30 5.85 -20.01
C ARG A 136 -17.57 6.32 -19.34
#